data_AF-A0A7Z3GPL5-F1
#
_entry.id   AF-A0A7Z3GPL5-F1
#
_cell.length_a   1.000
_cell.length_b   1.000
_cell.length_c   1.000
_cell.angle_alpha   90.00
_cell.angle_beta   90.00
_cell.angle_gamma   90.00
#
_symmetry.space_group_name_H-M   'P 1'
#
loop_
_entity.id
_entity.type
_entity.pdbx_description
1 polymer ?
#
loop_
_entity_poly.entity_id
_entity_poly.type
_entity_poly.pdbx_seq_one_letter_code
_entity_poly.pdbx_strand_id
1 'polypeptide(L)'
;MSGDGVDAAGEELSRKGERGGLGSRIHARFEAAGRLDVPEREKLFEDSAASIIGKVVLAFSRFELNLTILLETLVTPENGAEIDRLFKRTLGVRIEGVQSVLSSRAELDPSCLAEFADWKLRMDGVRLLRNRFVHGRWGILAHAQQIASVASYRAKAPADNEIRYSLVELEAELGRIEEVCAGFIAWRKRWPI
;
A
#
# COMPACT_ATOMS: atom_id res chain seq x y z
N MET A 1 9.20 -50.17 38.08
CA MET A 1 8.57 -49.08 38.87
C MET A 1 9.05 -47.80 38.22
N SER A 2 8.25 -47.24 37.32
CA SER A 2 7.30 -46.15 37.64
C SER A 2 8.13 -44.91 37.96
N GLY A 3 8.27 -43.93 37.08
CA GLY A 3 7.24 -43.29 36.28
C GLY A 3 7.19 -41.85 36.78
N ASP A 4 7.43 -40.90 35.88
CA ASP A 4 6.88 -39.54 35.85
C ASP A 4 7.71 -38.68 34.90
N GLY A 5 7.31 -38.74 33.63
CA GLY A 5 7.40 -37.59 32.74
C GLY A 5 6.14 -36.73 32.90
N VAL A 6 6.12 -35.60 32.20
CA VAL A 6 5.16 -34.46 32.30
C VAL A 6 5.70 -33.44 33.33
N ASP A 7 6.19 -32.25 33.00
CA ASP A 7 5.60 -31.19 32.18
C ASP A 7 6.67 -30.34 31.48
N ALA A 8 6.71 -30.39 30.14
CA ALA A 8 7.39 -29.38 29.31
C ALA A 8 6.45 -28.87 28.21
N ALA A 9 5.14 -28.84 28.50
CA ALA A 9 4.08 -28.44 27.56
C ALA A 9 3.29 -27.19 28.03
N GLY A 10 3.83 -26.42 28.98
CA GLY A 10 3.11 -25.33 29.63
C GLY A 10 3.35 -23.90 29.11
N GLU A 11 4.44 -23.64 28.37
CA GLU A 11 4.82 -22.25 28.02
C GLU A 11 4.62 -21.87 26.55
N GLU A 12 4.09 -22.76 25.70
CA GLU A 12 3.95 -22.51 24.26
C GLU A 12 2.52 -22.15 23.80
N LEU A 13 1.60 -21.88 24.73
CA LEU A 13 0.21 -21.52 24.41
C LEU A 13 -0.19 -20.07 24.69
N SER A 14 0.71 -19.22 25.19
CA SER A 14 0.39 -17.82 25.54
C SER A 14 0.89 -16.76 24.55
N ARG A 15 1.05 -17.10 23.26
CA ARG A 15 1.40 -16.13 22.19
C ARG A 15 0.56 -16.25 20.91
N LYS A 16 -0.66 -16.78 21.01
CA LYS A 16 -1.58 -16.95 19.86
C LYS A 16 -2.83 -16.06 19.90
N GLY A 17 -2.83 -14.98 20.69
CA GLY A 17 -4.03 -14.18 20.98
C GLY A 17 -4.11 -12.75 20.41
N GLU A 18 -3.14 -12.26 19.64
CA GLU A 18 -3.14 -10.86 19.18
C GLU A 18 -2.87 -10.68 17.68
N ARG A 19 -3.47 -11.54 16.85
CA ARG A 19 -3.72 -11.21 15.43
C ARG A 19 -5.19 -10.86 15.23
N GLY A 20 -5.71 -9.97 16.07
CA GLY A 20 -6.90 -9.21 15.73
C GLY A 20 -6.52 -8.22 14.64
N GLY A 21 -6.58 -8.67 13.38
CA GLY A 21 -6.34 -7.83 12.22
C GLY A 21 -7.18 -6.56 12.30
N LEU A 22 -6.68 -5.48 11.73
CA LEU A 22 -7.32 -4.16 11.74
C LEU A 22 -8.80 -4.21 11.28
N GLY A 23 -9.14 -5.15 10.39
CA GLY A 23 -10.52 -5.43 9.97
C GLY A 23 -11.46 -5.88 11.09
N SER A 24 -10.96 -6.54 12.15
CA SER A 24 -11.78 -6.88 13.33
C SER A 24 -12.17 -5.67 14.17
N ARG A 25 -11.36 -4.60 14.14
CA ARG A 25 -11.63 -3.37 14.90
C ARG A 25 -12.64 -2.43 14.21
N ILE A 26 -12.80 -2.54 12.89
CA ILE A 26 -13.77 -1.73 12.13
C ILE A 26 -15.14 -2.42 12.15
N HIS A 27 -15.20 -3.75 11.98
CA HIS A 27 -16.44 -4.51 12.15
C HIS A 27 -17.05 -4.40 13.57
N ALA A 28 -16.21 -4.46 14.62
CA ALA A 28 -16.69 -4.28 16.00
C ALA A 28 -17.27 -2.87 16.26
N ARG A 29 -16.79 -1.83 15.56
CA ARG A 29 -17.35 -0.48 15.63
C ARG A 29 -18.70 -0.37 14.90
N PHE A 30 -18.89 -1.12 13.82
CA PHE A 30 -20.16 -1.16 13.09
C PHE A 30 -21.26 -1.96 13.80
N GLU A 31 -20.93 -3.07 14.47
CA GLU A 31 -21.92 -3.78 15.30
C GLU A 31 -22.41 -2.92 16.49
N ALA A 32 -21.52 -2.10 17.08
CA ALA A 32 -21.91 -1.12 18.08
C ALA A 32 -22.75 0.04 17.51
N ALA A 33 -22.58 0.36 16.22
CA ALA A 33 -23.26 1.46 15.52
C ALA A 33 -24.72 1.15 15.15
N GLY A 34 -25.20 -0.10 15.31
CA GLY A 34 -26.61 -0.45 15.11
C GLY A 34 -27.59 0.30 16.03
N ARG A 35 -27.09 1.00 17.06
CA ARG A 35 -27.85 1.79 18.04
C ARG A 35 -27.73 3.31 17.89
N LEU A 36 -26.97 3.78 16.90
CA LEU A 36 -26.72 5.21 16.70
C LEU A 36 -27.75 5.83 15.75
N ASP A 37 -28.04 7.11 15.97
CA ASP A 37 -28.90 7.87 15.07
C ASP A 37 -28.26 7.99 13.68
N VAL A 38 -29.10 8.15 12.66
CA VAL A 38 -28.69 8.20 11.24
C VAL A 38 -27.49 9.13 10.99
N PRO A 39 -27.43 10.37 11.53
CA PRO A 39 -26.29 11.26 11.33
C PRO A 39 -24.96 10.74 11.91
N GLU A 40 -25.01 10.03 13.05
CA GLU A 40 -23.81 9.50 13.70
C GLU A 40 -23.24 8.30 12.93
N ARG A 41 -24.11 7.44 12.37
CA ARG A 41 -23.68 6.34 11.50
C ARG A 41 -23.03 6.83 10.22
N GLU A 42 -23.56 7.90 9.63
CA GLU A 42 -23.00 8.50 8.42
C GLU A 42 -21.63 9.11 8.68
N LYS A 43 -21.49 9.84 9.79
CA LYS A 43 -20.20 10.37 10.23
C LYS A 43 -19.18 9.27 10.47
N LEU A 44 -19.57 8.17 11.12
CA LEU A 44 -18.66 7.03 11.35
C LEU A 44 -18.21 6.38 10.03
N PHE A 45 -19.10 6.27 9.05
CA PHE A 45 -18.77 5.75 7.73
C PHE A 45 -17.76 6.67 7.03
N GLU A 46 -18.00 7.99 7.05
CA GLU A 46 -17.10 8.99 6.49
C GLU A 46 -15.72 8.98 7.16
N ASP A 47 -15.68 8.98 8.50
CA ASP A 47 -14.43 8.92 9.28
C ASP A 47 -13.62 7.65 8.93
N SER A 48 -14.32 6.52 8.73
CA SER A 48 -13.69 5.24 8.36
C SER A 48 -13.11 5.31 6.95
N ALA A 49 -13.87 5.81 5.98
CA ALA A 49 -13.42 6.00 4.61
C ALA A 49 -12.21 6.93 4.53
N ALA A 50 -12.28 8.07 5.21
CA ALA A 50 -11.18 9.05 5.30
C ALA A 50 -9.92 8.44 5.92
N SER A 51 -10.08 7.61 6.97
CA SER A 51 -8.95 6.90 7.58
C SER A 51 -8.25 5.95 6.60
N ILE A 52 -9.02 5.17 5.84
CA ILE A 52 -8.48 4.22 4.85
C ILE A 52 -7.76 4.97 3.72
N ILE A 53 -8.40 6.00 3.15
CA ILE A 53 -7.80 6.83 2.09
C ILE A 53 -6.52 7.50 2.59
N GLY A 54 -6.53 8.05 3.81
CA GLY A 54 -5.34 8.64 4.42
C GLY A 54 -4.19 7.65 4.57
N LYS A 55 -4.48 6.39 4.95
CA LYS A 55 -3.47 5.33 5.01
C LYS A 55 -2.90 4.98 3.64
N VAL A 56 -3.72 4.95 2.59
CA VAL A 56 -3.25 4.76 1.21
C VAL A 56 -2.25 5.85 0.82
N VAL A 57 -2.57 7.12 1.10
CA VAL A 57 -1.67 8.25 0.82
C VAL A 57 -0.35 8.06 1.57
N LEU A 58 -0.38 7.73 2.86
CA LEU A 58 0.81 7.51 3.67
C LEU A 58 1.66 6.33 3.17
N ALA A 59 1.04 5.24 2.71
CA ALA A 59 1.74 4.09 2.15
C ALA A 59 2.55 4.50 0.90
N PHE A 60 1.92 5.23 -0.02
CA PHE A 60 2.61 5.75 -1.20
C PHE A 60 3.69 6.77 -0.86
N SER A 61 3.45 7.71 0.07
CA SER A 61 4.46 8.68 0.49
C SER A 61 5.70 8.01 1.08
N ARG A 62 5.53 7.00 1.94
CA ARG A 62 6.65 6.22 2.50
C ARG A 62 7.42 5.48 1.42
N PHE A 63 6.71 4.86 0.48
CA PHE A 63 7.33 4.20 -0.65
C PHE A 63 8.13 5.18 -1.52
N GLU A 64 7.55 6.32 -1.91
CA GLU A 64 8.22 7.31 -2.75
C GLU A 64 9.47 7.90 -2.08
N LEU A 65 9.42 8.12 -0.77
CA LEU A 65 10.61 8.52 0.00
C LEU A 65 11.73 7.47 -0.11
N ASN A 66 11.38 6.18 0.06
CA ASN A 66 12.37 5.11 -0.05
C ASN A 66 12.92 4.96 -1.48
N LEU A 67 12.09 5.22 -2.49
CA LEU A 67 12.53 5.22 -3.89
C LEU A 67 13.49 6.37 -4.15
N THR A 68 13.21 7.57 -3.61
CA THR A 68 14.13 8.71 -3.66
C THR A 68 15.46 8.39 -2.98
N ILE A 69 15.44 7.80 -1.78
CA ILE A 69 16.66 7.38 -1.09
C ILE A 69 17.47 6.39 -1.94
N LEU A 70 16.82 5.41 -2.57
CA LEU A 70 17.50 4.48 -3.45
C LEU A 70 18.13 5.18 -4.66
N LEU A 71 17.41 6.10 -5.31
CA LEU A 71 17.96 6.86 -6.43
C LEU A 71 19.21 7.62 -6.04
N GLU A 72 19.23 8.27 -4.86
CA GLU A 72 20.42 8.94 -4.31
C GLU A 72 21.58 7.96 -4.09
N THR A 73 21.34 6.74 -3.56
CA THR A 73 22.43 5.77 -3.37
C THR A 73 22.95 5.19 -4.69
N LEU A 74 22.13 5.22 -5.74
CA LEU A 74 22.52 4.75 -7.06
C LEU A 74 23.37 5.75 -7.88
N VAL A 75 23.54 6.98 -7.40
CA VAL A 75 24.33 8.02 -8.07
C VAL A 75 25.80 7.64 -8.12
N THR A 76 26.36 7.76 -9.32
CA THR A 76 27.78 7.62 -9.64
C THR A 76 28.21 8.84 -10.48
N PRO A 77 29.52 9.13 -10.60
CA PRO A 77 30.00 10.20 -11.48
C PRO A 77 29.50 10.06 -12.93
N GLU A 78 29.30 8.84 -13.42
CA GLU A 78 28.92 8.54 -14.79
C GLU A 78 27.42 8.70 -15.06
N ASN A 79 26.56 8.45 -14.06
CA ASN A 79 25.11 8.45 -14.22
C ASN A 79 24.37 9.60 -13.50
N GLY A 80 25.06 10.49 -12.78
CA GLY A 80 24.41 11.52 -11.96
C GLY A 80 23.39 12.37 -12.71
N ALA A 81 23.73 12.82 -13.93
CA ALA A 81 22.81 13.59 -14.77
C ALA A 81 21.58 12.79 -15.26
N GLU A 82 21.67 11.46 -15.32
CA GLU A 82 20.52 10.59 -15.60
C GLU A 82 19.62 10.47 -14.38
N ILE A 83 20.20 10.20 -13.19
CA ILE A 83 19.45 10.13 -11.94
C ILE A 83 18.73 11.44 -11.61
N ASP A 84 19.40 12.59 -11.81
CA ASP A 84 18.81 13.92 -11.65
C ASP A 84 17.58 14.14 -12.54
N ARG A 85 17.61 13.57 -13.76
CA ARG A 85 16.47 13.62 -14.66
C ARG A 85 15.32 12.76 -14.14
N LEU A 86 15.61 11.59 -13.55
CA LEU A 86 14.58 10.70 -12.99
C LEU A 86 13.80 11.37 -11.85
N PHE A 87 14.43 12.16 -10.98
CA PHE A 87 13.72 12.88 -9.91
C PHE A 87 12.58 13.78 -10.40
N LYS A 88 12.64 14.25 -11.65
CA LYS A 88 11.63 15.12 -12.28
C LYS A 88 10.58 14.34 -13.08
N ARG A 89 10.62 13.01 -13.07
CA ARG A 89 9.71 12.16 -13.85
C ARG A 89 8.59 11.56 -13.01
N THR A 90 7.60 11.02 -13.72
CA THR A 90 6.49 10.29 -13.11
C THR A 90 7.01 9.06 -12.37
N LEU A 91 6.22 8.56 -11.43
CA LEU A 91 6.61 7.40 -10.63
C LEU A 91 6.96 6.17 -11.49
N GLY A 92 6.20 5.90 -12.56
CA GLY A 92 6.48 4.77 -13.45
C GLY A 92 7.85 4.87 -14.10
N VAL A 93 8.17 6.04 -14.66
CA VAL A 93 9.46 6.31 -15.30
C VAL A 93 10.61 6.24 -14.29
N ARG A 94 10.40 6.67 -13.04
CA ARG A 94 11.41 6.49 -11.97
C ARG A 94 11.69 5.03 -11.69
N ILE A 95 10.65 4.19 -11.56
CA ILE A 95 10.82 2.75 -11.30
C ILE A 95 11.53 2.06 -12.48
N GLU A 96 11.16 2.39 -13.71
CA GLU A 96 11.82 1.88 -14.92
C GLU A 96 13.28 2.32 -15.00
N GLY A 97 13.57 3.59 -14.68
CA GLY A 97 14.93 4.10 -14.59
C GLY A 97 15.78 3.37 -13.55
N VAL A 98 15.23 3.12 -12.36
CA VAL A 98 15.90 2.28 -11.34
C VAL A 98 16.20 0.90 -11.90
N GLN A 99 15.24 0.24 -12.55
CA GLN A 99 15.47 -1.07 -13.15
C GLN A 99 16.63 -1.05 -14.15
N SER A 100 16.70 -0.01 -15.00
CA SER A 100 17.76 0.18 -15.99
C SER A 100 19.12 0.32 -15.32
N VAL A 101 19.22 1.17 -14.28
CA VAL A 101 20.47 1.41 -13.54
C VAL A 101 20.92 0.16 -12.78
N LEU A 102 20.00 -0.58 -12.17
CA LEU A 102 20.33 -1.85 -11.52
C LEU A 102 20.83 -2.88 -12.54
N SER A 103 20.17 -2.98 -13.70
CA SER A 103 20.53 -3.95 -14.74
C SER A 103 21.88 -3.64 -15.40
N SER A 104 22.36 -2.39 -15.35
CA SER A 104 23.69 -2.03 -15.85
C SER A 104 24.82 -2.34 -14.86
N ARG A 105 24.50 -2.65 -13.60
CA ARG A 105 25.49 -2.97 -12.56
C ARG A 105 25.81 -4.47 -12.57
N ALA A 106 26.90 -4.83 -13.21
CA ALA A 106 27.34 -6.21 -13.36
C ALA A 106 27.74 -6.88 -12.02
N GLU A 107 28.02 -6.08 -11.00
CA GLU A 107 28.38 -6.52 -9.66
C GLU A 107 27.19 -6.93 -8.78
N LEU A 108 25.95 -6.65 -9.20
CA LEU A 108 24.77 -7.00 -8.41
C LEU A 108 24.43 -8.49 -8.51
N ASP A 109 23.98 -9.05 -7.39
CA ASP A 109 23.49 -10.43 -7.34
C ASP A 109 22.29 -10.60 -8.29
N PRO A 110 22.28 -11.62 -9.17
CA PRO A 110 21.14 -11.89 -10.05
C PRO A 110 19.80 -12.02 -9.31
N SER A 111 19.81 -12.51 -8.07
CA SER A 111 18.64 -12.63 -7.21
C SER A 111 18.08 -11.26 -6.80
N CYS A 112 18.95 -10.26 -6.60
CA CYS A 112 18.54 -8.88 -6.33
C CYS A 112 17.72 -8.32 -7.50
N LEU A 113 18.20 -8.54 -8.73
CA LEU A 113 17.55 -8.10 -9.96
C LEU A 113 16.22 -8.83 -10.20
N ALA A 114 16.19 -10.15 -9.99
CA ALA A 114 14.99 -10.96 -10.12
C ALA A 114 13.91 -10.54 -9.11
N GLU A 115 14.26 -10.38 -7.83
CA GLU A 115 13.33 -9.93 -6.79
C GLU A 115 12.77 -8.53 -7.09
N PHE A 116 13.59 -7.63 -7.61
CA PHE A 116 13.14 -6.29 -8.00
C PHE A 116 12.17 -6.36 -9.18
N ALA A 117 12.45 -7.18 -10.19
CA ALA A 117 11.58 -7.35 -11.35
C ALA A 117 10.21 -7.94 -10.95
N ASP A 118 10.19 -8.94 -10.06
CA ASP A 118 8.95 -9.54 -9.53
C ASP A 118 8.16 -8.55 -8.68
N TRP A 119 8.85 -7.73 -7.88
CA TRP A 119 8.21 -6.64 -7.15
C TRP A 119 7.60 -5.60 -8.10
N LYS A 120 8.33 -5.20 -9.15
CA LYS A 120 7.87 -4.21 -10.13
C LYS A 120 6.57 -4.65 -10.81
N LEU A 121 6.46 -5.94 -11.17
CA LEU A 121 5.24 -6.47 -11.79
C LEU A 121 4.00 -6.25 -10.91
N ARG A 122 4.13 -6.46 -9.59
CA ARG A 122 3.06 -6.19 -8.61
C ARG A 122 2.81 -4.69 -8.45
N MET A 123 3.88 -3.88 -8.47
CA MET A 123 3.79 -2.42 -8.37
C MET A 123 3.09 -1.77 -9.56
N ASP A 124 3.20 -2.33 -10.77
CA ASP A 124 2.51 -1.77 -11.94
C ASP A 124 0.98 -1.80 -11.79
N GLY A 125 0.42 -2.84 -11.18
CA GLY A 125 -1.01 -2.89 -10.83
C GLY A 125 -1.41 -1.84 -9.78
N VAL A 126 -0.58 -1.68 -8.74
CA VAL A 126 -0.82 -0.73 -7.64
C VAL A 126 -0.62 0.73 -8.06
N ARG A 127 0.30 1.00 -8.99
CA ARG A 127 0.59 2.35 -9.50
C ARG A 127 -0.61 3.00 -10.18
N LEU A 128 -1.43 2.21 -10.87
CA LEU A 128 -2.67 2.71 -11.49
C LEU A 128 -3.68 3.17 -10.42
N LEU A 129 -3.72 2.47 -9.29
CA LEU A 129 -4.54 2.85 -8.14
C LEU A 129 -4.03 4.15 -7.50
N ARG A 130 -2.72 4.36 -7.38
CA ARG A 130 -2.15 5.63 -6.84
C ARG A 130 -2.78 6.85 -7.50
N ASN A 131 -2.86 6.86 -8.84
CA ASN A 131 -3.41 8.01 -9.56
C ASN A 131 -4.87 8.26 -9.19
N ARG A 132 -5.66 7.21 -9.01
CA ARG A 132 -7.05 7.31 -8.57
C ARG A 132 -7.15 7.75 -7.12
N PHE A 133 -6.35 7.19 -6.23
CA PHE A 133 -6.48 7.45 -4.80
C PHE A 133 -5.92 8.81 -4.37
N VAL A 134 -4.81 9.23 -4.98
CA VAL A 134 -4.09 10.46 -4.63
C VAL A 134 -4.59 11.66 -5.45
N HIS A 135 -4.98 11.45 -6.71
CA HIS A 135 -5.40 12.53 -7.61
C HIS A 135 -6.89 12.48 -7.98
N GLY A 136 -7.63 11.47 -7.52
CA GLY A 136 -9.06 11.36 -7.74
C GLY A 136 -9.87 12.30 -6.85
N ARG A 137 -11.14 12.46 -7.23
CA ARG A 137 -12.16 13.12 -6.41
C ARG A 137 -12.99 12.04 -5.73
N TRP A 138 -13.32 12.27 -4.47
CA TRP A 138 -14.05 11.33 -3.64
C TRP A 138 -15.43 11.88 -3.31
N GLY A 139 -16.45 11.03 -3.41
CA GLY A 139 -17.80 11.29 -2.93
C GLY A 139 -18.19 10.22 -1.92
N ILE A 140 -18.65 10.62 -0.74
CA ILE A 140 -19.07 9.70 0.29
C ILE A 140 -20.60 9.64 0.27
N LEU A 141 -21.13 8.49 -0.11
CA LEU A 141 -22.57 8.22 -0.18
C LEU A 141 -22.96 7.42 1.05
N ALA A 142 -22.94 8.09 2.21
CA ALA A 142 -23.09 7.43 3.51
C ALA A 142 -24.43 6.69 3.66
N HIS A 143 -25.53 7.25 3.13
CA HIS A 143 -26.82 6.55 3.09
C HIS A 143 -26.79 5.23 2.31
N ALA A 144 -25.96 5.14 1.27
CA ALA A 144 -25.79 3.94 0.44
C ALA A 144 -24.62 3.06 0.92
N GLN A 145 -23.91 3.45 1.97
CA GLN A 145 -22.68 2.82 2.46
C GLN A 145 -21.65 2.61 1.33
N GLN A 146 -21.53 3.60 0.45
CA GLN A 146 -20.66 3.57 -0.71
C GLN A 146 -19.73 4.79 -0.76
N ILE A 147 -18.55 4.59 -1.33
CA ILE A 147 -17.51 5.59 -1.54
C ILE A 147 -17.25 5.65 -3.04
N ALA A 148 -17.62 6.74 -3.67
CA ALA A 148 -17.40 6.98 -5.09
C ALA A 148 -16.02 7.62 -5.31
N SER A 149 -15.29 7.14 -6.31
CA SER A 149 -13.99 7.66 -6.72
C SER A 149 -13.98 7.95 -8.22
N VAL A 150 -13.68 9.20 -8.59
CA VAL A 150 -13.59 9.65 -9.97
C VAL A 150 -12.18 10.15 -10.26
N ALA A 151 -11.47 9.46 -11.16
CA ALA A 151 -10.07 9.78 -11.49
C ALA A 151 -9.92 11.10 -12.28
N SER A 152 -10.91 11.51 -13.08
CA SER A 152 -10.91 12.81 -13.77
C SER A 152 -12.30 13.15 -14.35
N TYR A 153 -12.80 14.35 -14.06
CA TYR A 153 -13.84 14.99 -14.86
C TYR A 153 -13.15 15.76 -15.99
N ARG A 154 -13.04 15.17 -17.19
CA ARG A 154 -12.95 16.00 -18.39
C ARG A 154 -14.38 16.37 -18.79
N ALA A 155 -14.64 17.61 -19.21
CA ALA A 155 -15.98 18.09 -19.58
C ALA A 155 -16.68 17.26 -20.69
N LYS A 156 -15.96 16.34 -21.36
CA LYS A 156 -16.47 15.41 -22.37
C LYS A 156 -16.16 13.94 -22.09
N ALA A 157 -15.71 13.58 -20.88
CA ALA A 157 -15.50 12.18 -20.52
C ALA A 157 -16.84 11.52 -20.18
N PRO A 158 -17.04 10.23 -20.54
CA PRO A 158 -18.24 9.48 -20.12
C PRO A 158 -18.39 9.48 -18.59
N ALA A 159 -19.64 9.34 -18.13
CA ALA A 159 -19.97 9.15 -16.72
C ALA A 159 -19.32 7.88 -16.11
N ASP A 160 -18.79 6.98 -16.94
CA ASP A 160 -18.29 5.64 -16.59
C ASP A 160 -16.91 5.62 -15.90
N ASN A 161 -16.36 6.76 -15.47
CA ASN A 161 -15.09 6.82 -14.74
C ASN A 161 -15.25 6.77 -13.20
N GLU A 162 -16.49 6.71 -12.73
CA GLU A 162 -16.83 6.50 -11.32
C GLU A 162 -16.66 5.02 -10.95
N ILE A 163 -15.84 4.76 -9.93
CA ILE A 163 -15.81 3.45 -9.26
C ILE A 163 -16.39 3.64 -7.88
N ARG A 164 -17.26 2.72 -7.47
CA ARG A 164 -17.82 2.67 -6.13
C ARG A 164 -17.15 1.58 -5.33
N TYR A 165 -16.83 1.90 -4.09
CA TYR A 165 -16.26 0.99 -3.11
C TYR A 165 -17.18 0.95 -1.88
N SER A 166 -17.40 -0.24 -1.35
CA SER A 166 -17.69 -0.43 0.06
C SER A 166 -16.43 -0.18 0.90
N LEU A 167 -16.59 -0.01 2.22
CA LEU A 167 -15.43 0.08 3.13
C LEU A 167 -14.55 -1.19 3.04
N VAL A 168 -15.17 -2.37 2.91
CA VAL A 168 -14.45 -3.65 2.82
C VAL A 168 -13.59 -3.72 1.56
N GLU A 169 -14.13 -3.31 0.41
CA GLU A 169 -13.36 -3.25 -0.84
C GLU A 169 -12.22 -2.24 -0.72
N LEU A 170 -12.48 -1.07 -0.12
CA LEU A 170 -11.46 -0.05 0.08
C LEU A 170 -10.34 -0.51 1.03
N GLU A 171 -10.67 -1.28 2.07
CA GLU A 171 -9.70 -1.93 2.96
C GLU A 171 -8.87 -2.99 2.23
N ALA A 172 -9.49 -3.77 1.34
CA ALA A 172 -8.78 -4.74 0.53
C ALA A 172 -7.79 -4.06 -0.43
N GLU A 173 -8.17 -2.93 -1.04
CA GLU A 173 -7.26 -2.10 -1.83
C GLU A 173 -6.08 -1.61 -0.99
N LEU A 174 -6.34 -1.08 0.21
CA LEU A 174 -5.30 -0.63 1.14
C LEU A 174 -4.33 -1.77 1.46
N GLY A 175 -4.83 -2.96 1.79
CA GLY A 175 -3.99 -4.12 2.11
C GLY A 175 -3.03 -4.49 0.97
N ARG A 176 -3.53 -4.51 -0.27
CA ARG A 176 -2.69 -4.77 -1.46
C ARG A 176 -1.64 -3.68 -1.67
N ILE A 177 -2.01 -2.42 -1.47
CA ILE A 177 -1.08 -1.28 -1.60
C ILE A 177 0.03 -1.35 -0.54
N GLU A 178 -0.35 -1.57 0.73
CA GLU A 178 0.60 -1.67 1.84
C GLU A 178 1.57 -2.83 1.65
N GLU A 179 1.09 -4.00 1.22
CA GLU A 179 1.93 -5.16 0.94
C GLU A 179 2.98 -4.86 -0.13
N VAL A 180 2.57 -4.29 -1.26
CA VAL A 180 3.49 -3.98 -2.36
C VAL A 180 4.48 -2.89 -1.97
N CYS A 181 4.04 -1.83 -1.31
CA CYS A 181 4.92 -0.77 -0.82
C CYS A 181 5.91 -1.29 0.24
N ALA A 182 5.46 -2.13 1.17
CA ALA A 182 6.32 -2.76 2.17
C ALA A 182 7.32 -3.72 1.53
N GLY A 183 6.92 -4.43 0.47
CA GLY A 183 7.80 -5.31 -0.31
C GLY A 183 9.02 -4.59 -0.87
N PHE A 184 8.85 -3.38 -1.41
CA PHE A 184 9.97 -2.55 -1.88
C PHE A 184 10.93 -2.19 -0.74
N ILE A 185 10.37 -1.75 0.40
CA ILE A 185 11.15 -1.31 1.55
C ILE A 185 11.93 -2.50 2.14
N ALA A 186 11.32 -3.68 2.18
CA ALA A 186 11.98 -4.91 2.61
C ALA A 186 13.11 -5.31 1.64
N TRP A 187 12.86 -5.23 0.33
CA TRP A 187 13.88 -5.48 -0.70
C TRP A 187 15.08 -4.53 -0.54
N ARG A 188 14.85 -3.21 -0.40
CA ARG A 188 15.93 -2.21 -0.20
C ARG A 188 16.74 -2.44 1.08
N LYS A 189 16.11 -2.98 2.13
CA LYS A 189 16.81 -3.34 3.38
C LYS A 189 17.66 -4.59 3.24
N ARG A 190 17.20 -5.55 2.43
CA ARG A 190 17.91 -6.82 2.16
C ARG A 190 19.11 -6.60 1.26
N TRP A 191 18.97 -5.72 0.28
CA TRP A 191 19.99 -5.40 -0.71
C TRP A 191 20.52 -3.98 -0.48
N PRO A 192 21.60 -3.80 0.31
CA PRO A 192 22.25 -2.51 0.45
C PRO A 192 23.10 -2.23 -0.81
N ILE A 193 22.59 -1.35 -1.68
CA ILE A 193 23.14 -1.00 -3.00
C ILE A 193 23.39 0.49 -3.17
#